data_AF-A0A5B6TE40-F1
#
_entry.id   AF-A0A5B6TE40-F1
#
_cell.length_a   1.000
_cell.length_b   1.000
_cell.length_c   1.000
_cell.angle_alpha   90.00
_cell.angle_beta   90.00
_cell.angle_gamma   90.00
#
_symmetry.space_group_name_H-M   'P 1'
#
loop_
_entity.id
_entity.type
_entity.pdbx_description
1 polymer ?
#
loop_
_entity_poly.entity_id
_entity_poly.type
_entity_poly.pdbx_seq_one_letter_code
_entity_poly.pdbx_strand_id
1 'polypeptide(L)'
;MGYYIRIFGKNDPEIHLDKILKSLADEGLEAKLLLAEGESAANWTLLDINNKVGVPLIQVERNPVIDGELGKEELEEFRESIKEYKPTSAVKWLDKYFSKVKVIYTFQILNAAFEDENYPILESIKTTIWRQTGGIFQADLEGFSNEDGYHILWQFSDNVTGDYSMAVRNMLGQWVNFRMDLGDQNQREDFWNGKVPKGAVKI
;
A
#
# COMPACT_ATOMS: atom_id res chain seq x y z
N MET A 1 6.32 2.07 17.63
CA MET A 1 6.47 2.10 16.17
C MET A 1 5.13 2.46 15.57
N GLY A 2 5.08 3.39 14.62
CA GLY A 2 3.87 3.65 13.85
C GLY A 2 3.59 2.52 12.87
N TYR A 3 2.34 2.38 12.44
CA TYR A 3 1.95 1.48 11.35
C TYR A 3 1.96 2.27 10.05
N TYR A 4 2.60 1.73 9.01
CA TYR A 4 2.74 2.40 7.74
C TYR A 4 2.09 1.61 6.60
N ILE A 5 1.51 2.36 5.67
CA ILE A 5 1.16 1.90 4.34
C ILE A 5 1.99 2.69 3.34
N ARG A 6 2.55 2.02 2.35
CA ARG A 6 3.39 2.64 1.31
C ARG A 6 2.81 2.37 -0.06
N ILE A 7 2.79 3.37 -0.93
CA ILE A 7 2.46 3.21 -2.35
C ILE A 7 3.75 3.32 -3.14
N PHE A 8 4.09 2.28 -3.90
CA PHE A 8 5.24 2.23 -4.80
C PHE A 8 4.77 2.59 -6.22
N GLY A 9 4.82 3.89 -6.50
CA GLY A 9 4.33 4.53 -7.70
C GLY A 9 5.21 4.29 -8.93
N LYS A 10 4.62 3.90 -10.08
CA LYS A 10 5.37 3.84 -11.36
C LYS A 10 5.50 5.18 -12.05
N ASN A 11 4.57 6.08 -11.75
CA ASN A 11 4.57 7.44 -12.21
C ASN A 11 4.68 8.36 -11.00
N ASP A 12 5.27 9.53 -11.24
CA ASP A 12 5.42 10.56 -10.24
C ASP A 12 4.78 11.87 -10.73
N PRO A 13 3.44 11.91 -10.88
CA PRO A 13 2.74 13.11 -11.31
C PRO A 13 2.63 14.10 -10.14
N GLU A 14 2.48 15.39 -10.47
CA GLU A 14 2.01 16.38 -9.52
C GLU A 14 0.54 16.08 -9.14
N ILE A 15 0.30 15.81 -7.85
CA ILE A 15 -1.05 15.54 -7.32
C ILE A 15 -1.53 16.78 -6.58
N HIS A 16 -2.35 17.59 -7.25
CA HIS A 16 -2.94 18.77 -6.62
C HIS A 16 -3.93 18.37 -5.51
N LEU A 17 -3.90 19.05 -4.35
CA LEU A 17 -4.76 18.73 -3.19
C LEU A 17 -6.25 18.78 -3.52
N ASP A 18 -6.68 19.64 -4.44
CA ASP A 18 -8.07 19.69 -4.92
C ASP A 18 -8.57 18.33 -5.46
N LYS A 19 -7.70 17.51 -6.05
CA LYS A 19 -8.08 16.16 -6.49
C LYS A 19 -8.40 15.25 -5.30
N ILE A 20 -7.62 15.37 -4.22
CA ILE A 20 -7.82 14.59 -2.99
C ILE A 20 -9.10 15.06 -2.30
N LEU A 21 -9.26 16.37 -2.11
CA LEU A 21 -10.47 16.96 -1.53
C LEU A 21 -11.73 16.61 -2.33
N LYS A 22 -11.63 16.61 -3.66
CA LYS A 22 -12.74 16.21 -4.52
C LYS A 22 -13.10 14.73 -4.34
N SER A 23 -12.13 13.82 -4.28
CA SER A 23 -12.43 12.41 -4.07
C SER A 23 -13.13 12.16 -2.73
N LEU A 24 -12.67 12.84 -1.67
CA LEU A 24 -13.32 12.79 -0.37
C LEU A 24 -14.77 13.29 -0.47
N ALA A 25 -15.00 14.45 -1.09
CA ALA A 25 -16.33 15.03 -1.24
C ALA A 25 -17.27 14.15 -2.08
N ASP A 26 -16.78 13.54 -3.17
CA ASP A 26 -17.55 12.63 -4.04
C ASP A 26 -18.01 11.36 -3.26
N GLU A 27 -17.28 10.98 -2.21
CA GLU A 27 -17.61 9.89 -1.29
C GLU A 27 -18.40 10.33 -0.04
N GLY A 28 -18.72 11.63 0.08
CA GLY A 28 -19.41 12.19 1.25
C GLY A 28 -18.52 12.29 2.51
N LEU A 29 -17.20 12.31 2.33
CA LEU A 29 -16.19 12.39 3.38
C LEU A 29 -15.62 13.81 3.50
N GLU A 30 -15.18 14.16 4.71
CA GLU A 30 -14.56 15.46 4.99
C GLU A 30 -13.28 15.28 5.81
N ALA A 31 -12.21 15.94 5.37
CA ALA A 31 -10.93 15.99 6.07
C ALA A 31 -10.29 17.37 5.94
N LYS A 32 -9.44 17.71 6.90
CA LYS A 32 -8.58 18.90 6.88
C LYS A 32 -7.19 18.48 6.44
N LEU A 33 -6.72 19.06 5.35
CA LEU A 33 -5.41 18.83 4.77
C LEU A 33 -4.50 20.00 5.15
N LEU A 34 -3.41 19.72 5.85
CA LEU A 34 -2.46 20.71 6.33
C LEU A 34 -1.11 20.48 5.65
N LEU A 35 -0.60 21.54 5.03
CA LEU A 35 0.70 21.53 4.36
C LEU A 35 1.80 21.96 5.33
N ALA A 36 3.00 21.44 5.09
CA ALA A 36 4.20 21.97 5.73
C ALA A 36 4.47 23.44 5.31
N GLU A 37 5.21 24.15 6.15
CA GLU A 37 5.56 25.55 5.88
C GLU A 37 6.36 25.67 4.57
N GLY A 38 5.93 26.58 3.69
CA GLY A 38 6.57 26.81 2.39
C GLY A 38 6.09 25.90 1.26
N GLU A 39 5.23 24.92 1.54
CA GLU A 39 4.64 24.06 0.51
C GLU A 39 3.36 24.66 -0.09
N SER A 40 2.92 24.10 -1.21
CA SER A 40 1.73 24.56 -1.93
C SER A 40 0.81 23.40 -2.31
N ALA A 41 -0.45 23.70 -2.61
CA ALA A 41 -1.41 22.68 -2.98
C ALA A 41 -1.03 21.87 -4.25
N ALA A 42 -0.18 22.43 -5.11
CA ALA A 42 0.33 21.78 -6.32
C ALA A 42 1.65 21.03 -6.10
N ASN A 43 2.45 21.46 -5.13
CA ASN A 43 3.79 20.94 -4.87
C ASN A 43 3.99 20.81 -3.35
N TRP A 44 3.83 19.57 -2.89
CA TRP A 44 3.93 19.18 -1.49
C TRP A 44 4.76 17.91 -1.38
N THR A 45 5.48 17.79 -0.28
CA THR A 45 6.23 16.60 0.10
C THR A 45 5.74 16.02 1.41
N LEU A 46 5.05 16.82 2.23
CA LEU A 46 4.49 16.41 3.50
C LEU A 46 3.05 16.93 3.66
N LEU A 47 2.13 16.02 3.96
CA LEU A 47 0.72 16.33 4.15
C LEU A 47 0.18 15.70 5.43
N ASP A 48 -0.26 16.53 6.37
CA ASP A 48 -0.99 16.07 7.55
C ASP A 48 -2.49 16.07 7.25
N ILE A 49 -3.15 14.97 7.58
CA ILE A 49 -4.58 14.75 7.35
C ILE A 49 -5.26 14.59 8.71
N ASN A 50 -6.18 15.51 8.98
CA ASN A 50 -7.01 15.48 10.19
C ASN A 50 -8.47 15.25 9.80
N ASN A 51 -9.27 14.70 10.71
CA ASN A 51 -10.71 14.67 10.52
C ASN A 51 -11.32 16.09 10.63
N LYS A 52 -12.63 16.22 10.39
CA LYS A 52 -13.34 17.51 10.41
C LYS A 52 -13.21 18.29 11.73
N VAL A 53 -13.05 17.59 12.87
CA VAL A 53 -12.87 18.22 14.19
C VAL A 53 -11.40 18.53 14.51
N GLY A 54 -10.46 18.16 13.64
CA GLY A 54 -9.04 18.48 13.76
C GLY A 54 -8.20 17.41 14.46
N VAL A 55 -8.72 16.21 14.66
CA VAL A 55 -7.94 15.07 15.20
C VAL A 55 -7.04 14.52 14.10
N PRO A 56 -5.71 14.39 14.34
CA PRO A 56 -4.78 13.81 13.38
C PRO A 56 -5.08 12.34 13.07
N LEU A 57 -5.12 12.02 11.78
CA LEU A 57 -5.39 10.67 11.28
C LEU A 57 -4.15 10.07 10.59
N ILE A 58 -3.54 10.82 9.68
CA ILE A 58 -2.51 10.31 8.78
C ILE A 58 -1.51 11.41 8.50
N GLN A 59 -0.23 11.04 8.39
CA GLN A 59 0.78 11.87 7.77
C GLN A 59 1.24 11.19 6.48
N VAL A 60 1.29 11.92 5.37
CA VAL A 60 1.71 11.41 4.07
C VAL A 60 2.99 12.11 3.65
N GLU A 61 4.04 11.33 3.45
CA GLU A 61 5.30 11.77 2.87
C GLU A 61 5.41 11.30 1.42
N ARG A 62 5.88 12.19 0.54
CA ARG A 62 6.21 11.87 -0.85
C ARG A 62 7.73 11.79 -1.00
N ASN A 63 8.21 10.59 -1.30
CA ASN A 63 9.63 10.27 -1.42
C ASN A 63 9.96 9.84 -2.87
N PRO A 64 10.39 10.77 -3.75
CA PRO A 64 10.88 10.43 -5.07
C PRO A 64 12.03 9.42 -5.03
N VAL A 65 12.09 8.52 -6.00
CA VAL A 65 13.17 7.55 -6.15
C VAL A 65 14.26 8.17 -7.02
N ILE A 66 15.13 8.93 -6.37
CA ILE A 66 16.26 9.65 -6.97
C ILE A 66 17.54 9.24 -6.24
N ASP A 67 18.65 9.08 -6.96
CA ASP A 67 19.93 8.66 -6.37
C ASP A 67 20.39 9.67 -5.30
N GLY A 68 20.63 9.15 -4.09
CA GLY A 68 21.02 9.96 -2.92
C GLY A 68 19.86 10.53 -2.11
N GLU A 69 18.61 10.24 -2.48
CA GLU A 69 17.42 10.63 -1.72
C GLU A 69 16.78 9.44 -0.98
N LEU A 70 15.97 9.77 0.03
CA LEU A 70 15.33 8.80 0.93
C LEU A 70 14.53 7.72 0.18
N GLY A 71 13.77 8.10 -0.85
CA GLY A 71 12.96 7.15 -1.61
C GLY A 71 13.80 6.08 -2.33
N LYS A 72 15.03 6.39 -2.71
CA LYS A 72 15.96 5.41 -3.29
C LYS A 72 16.52 4.47 -2.22
N GLU A 73 16.92 5.01 -1.07
CA GLU A 73 17.43 4.21 0.05
C GLU A 73 16.36 3.22 0.55
N GLU A 74 15.15 3.70 0.82
CA GLU A 74 14.01 2.89 1.26
C GLU A 74 13.68 1.77 0.26
N LEU A 75 13.70 2.06 -1.04
CA LEU A 75 13.42 1.06 -2.07
C LEU A 75 14.46 -0.07 -2.09
N GLU A 76 15.74 0.24 -1.88
CA GLU A 76 16.80 -0.78 -1.83
C GLU A 76 16.74 -1.59 -0.53
N GLU A 77 16.37 -0.98 0.61
CA GLU A 77 16.10 -1.72 1.85
C GLU A 77 14.96 -2.73 1.69
N PHE A 78 13.87 -2.32 1.03
CA PHE A 78 12.79 -3.24 0.68
C PHE A 78 13.25 -4.33 -0.27
N ARG A 79 14.07 -4.02 -1.29
CA ARG A 79 14.62 -5.01 -2.21
C ARG A 79 15.40 -6.10 -1.49
N GLU A 80 16.19 -5.74 -0.49
CA GLU A 80 16.94 -6.70 0.30
C GLU A 80 16.04 -7.50 1.25
N SER A 81 15.13 -6.83 1.97
CA SER A 81 14.27 -7.49 2.97
C SER A 81 13.30 -8.50 2.35
N ILE A 82 12.74 -8.24 1.16
CA ILE A 82 11.75 -9.15 0.54
C ILE A 82 12.34 -10.54 0.23
N LYS A 83 13.67 -10.68 0.16
CA LYS A 83 14.35 -11.95 -0.22
C LYS A 83 14.09 -13.09 0.76
N GLU A 84 13.75 -12.77 2.00
CA GLU A 84 13.48 -13.74 3.06
C GLU A 84 12.02 -14.21 3.09
N TYR A 85 11.14 -13.55 2.32
CA TYR A 85 9.70 -13.80 2.35
C TYR A 85 9.21 -14.72 1.23
N LYS A 86 7.93 -15.10 1.31
CA LYS A 86 7.28 -16.05 0.42
C LYS A 86 6.01 -15.45 -0.19
N PRO A 87 5.56 -15.98 -1.34
CA PRO A 87 6.20 -16.98 -2.19
C PRO A 87 7.38 -16.43 -3.01
N THR A 88 8.33 -17.29 -3.37
CA THR A 88 9.50 -16.93 -4.20
C THR A 88 9.11 -16.30 -5.54
N SER A 89 7.96 -16.67 -6.11
CA SER A 89 7.44 -16.07 -7.35
C SER A 89 7.11 -14.57 -7.19
N ALA A 90 6.60 -14.17 -6.03
CA ALA A 90 6.31 -12.78 -5.72
C ALA A 90 7.60 -11.99 -5.49
N VAL A 91 8.54 -12.53 -4.72
CA VAL A 91 9.88 -11.93 -4.53
C VAL A 91 10.55 -11.62 -5.87
N LYS A 92 10.60 -12.60 -6.78
CA LYS A 92 11.18 -12.42 -8.12
C LYS A 92 10.45 -11.38 -8.97
N TRP A 93 9.14 -11.22 -8.78
CA TRP A 93 8.39 -10.19 -9.49
C TRP A 93 8.62 -8.81 -8.89
N LEU A 94 8.59 -8.69 -7.55
CA LEU A 94 8.82 -7.45 -6.82
C LEU A 94 10.22 -6.89 -7.08
N ASP A 95 11.25 -7.73 -7.06
CA ASP A 95 12.62 -7.32 -7.39
C ASP A 95 12.69 -6.66 -8.79
N LYS A 96 12.04 -7.28 -9.78
CA LYS A 96 11.93 -6.68 -11.13
C LYS A 96 11.06 -5.42 -11.11
N TYR A 97 9.98 -5.42 -10.36
CA TYR A 97 9.03 -4.33 -10.30
C TYR A 97 9.66 -3.06 -9.69
N PHE A 98 10.47 -3.18 -8.64
CA PHE A 98 11.15 -2.06 -7.98
C PHE A 98 12.00 -1.22 -8.95
N SER A 99 12.55 -1.82 -10.02
CA SER A 99 13.25 -1.04 -11.05
C SER A 99 12.38 -0.01 -11.79
N LYS A 100 11.05 -0.13 -11.69
CA LYS A 100 10.07 0.74 -12.34
C LYS A 100 9.49 1.79 -11.39
N VAL A 101 9.78 1.70 -10.09
CA VAL A 101 9.25 2.63 -9.09
C VAL A 101 9.93 3.99 -9.26
N LYS A 102 9.14 5.05 -9.25
CA LYS A 102 9.57 6.45 -9.42
C LYS A 102 9.34 7.29 -8.17
N VAL A 103 8.40 6.89 -7.33
CA VAL A 103 8.05 7.59 -6.09
C VAL A 103 7.47 6.60 -5.09
N ILE A 104 7.74 6.82 -3.82
CA ILE A 104 7.11 6.14 -2.69
C ILE A 104 6.26 7.19 -1.96
N TYR A 105 4.98 6.91 -1.76
CA TYR A 105 4.16 7.68 -0.82
C TYR A 105 4.02 6.88 0.47
N THR A 106 4.51 7.41 1.58
CA THR A 106 4.52 6.76 2.88
C THR A 106 3.42 7.37 3.75
N PHE A 107 2.45 6.56 4.13
CA PHE A 107 1.33 6.93 4.98
C PHE A 107 1.63 6.42 6.38
N GLN A 108 1.95 7.31 7.30
CA GLN A 108 1.98 6.99 8.72
C GLN A 108 0.55 7.05 9.27
N ILE A 109 0.04 5.91 9.72
CA ILE A 109 -1.34 5.82 10.21
C ILE A 109 -1.34 6.03 11.73
N LEU A 110 -2.10 7.03 12.18
CA LEU A 110 -2.26 7.37 13.60
C LEU A 110 -3.47 6.65 14.18
N ASN A 111 -3.50 6.48 15.51
CA ASN A 111 -4.49 5.66 16.20
C ASN A 111 -5.95 6.01 15.84
N ALA A 112 -6.27 7.29 15.69
CA ALA A 112 -7.63 7.74 15.39
C ALA A 112 -8.10 7.32 13.98
N ALA A 113 -7.19 7.03 13.04
CA ALA A 113 -7.56 6.57 11.70
C ALA A 113 -8.12 5.14 11.68
N PHE A 114 -7.87 4.33 12.72
CA PHE A 114 -8.41 2.97 12.84
C PHE A 114 -9.87 2.93 13.33
N GLU A 115 -10.44 4.09 13.69
CA GLU A 115 -11.87 4.18 14.02
C GLU A 115 -12.71 4.07 12.75
N ASP A 116 -13.82 3.32 12.81
CA ASP A 116 -14.69 3.03 11.65
C ASP A 116 -15.16 4.29 10.89
N GLU A 117 -15.34 5.41 11.60
CA GLU A 117 -15.75 6.69 11.01
C GLU A 117 -14.61 7.43 10.28
N ASN A 118 -13.35 7.16 10.63
CA ASN A 118 -12.18 7.83 10.07
C ASN A 118 -11.48 6.98 9.00
N TYR A 119 -11.57 5.64 9.08
CA TYR A 119 -10.92 4.73 8.14
C TYR A 119 -11.29 4.96 6.66
N PRO A 120 -12.55 5.33 6.30
CA PRO A 120 -12.88 5.68 4.92
C PRO A 120 -12.07 6.86 4.36
N ILE A 121 -11.68 7.83 5.20
CA ILE A 121 -10.83 8.96 4.78
C ILE A 121 -9.46 8.45 4.34
N LEU A 122 -8.88 7.53 5.11
CA LEU A 122 -7.62 6.88 4.79
C LEU A 122 -7.69 6.14 3.46
N GLU A 123 -8.71 5.32 3.27
CA GLU A 123 -8.87 4.53 2.04
C GLU A 123 -9.10 5.41 0.81
N SER A 124 -9.91 6.47 0.92
CA SER A 124 -10.18 7.40 -0.18
C SER A 124 -8.90 8.14 -0.62
N ILE A 125 -8.11 8.66 0.32
CA ILE A 125 -6.86 9.38 0.02
C ILE A 125 -5.81 8.43 -0.56
N LYS A 126 -5.60 7.27 0.08
CA LYS A 126 -4.68 6.23 -0.42
C LYS A 126 -5.06 5.81 -1.84
N THR A 127 -6.33 5.52 -2.08
CA THR A 127 -6.85 5.13 -3.40
C THR A 127 -6.67 6.23 -4.43
N THR A 128 -6.90 7.48 -4.06
CA THR A 128 -6.71 8.64 -4.94
C THR A 128 -5.25 8.75 -5.39
N ILE A 129 -4.31 8.71 -4.44
CA ILE A 129 -2.88 8.79 -4.75
C ILE A 129 -2.45 7.57 -5.58
N TRP A 130 -2.86 6.37 -5.19
CA TRP A 130 -2.55 5.14 -5.91
C TRP A 130 -3.04 5.15 -7.36
N ARG A 131 -4.26 5.67 -7.63
CA ARG A 131 -4.79 5.79 -8.99
C ARG A 131 -4.01 6.78 -9.85
N GLN A 132 -3.47 7.85 -9.25
CA GLN A 132 -2.69 8.84 -10.00
C GLN A 132 -1.28 8.34 -10.30
N THR A 133 -0.61 7.72 -9.33
CA THR A 133 0.76 7.21 -9.49
C THR A 133 0.78 5.89 -10.26
N GLY A 134 -0.28 5.09 -10.12
CA GLY A 134 -0.32 3.69 -10.48
C GLY A 134 0.70 2.86 -9.70
N GLY A 135 0.49 1.56 -9.57
CA GLY A 135 1.52 0.66 -9.05
C GLY A 135 1.02 -0.25 -7.96
N ILE A 136 1.81 -0.46 -6.91
CA ILE A 136 1.49 -1.41 -5.83
C ILE A 136 1.53 -0.72 -4.47
N PHE A 137 0.99 -1.38 -3.45
CA PHE A 137 1.15 -0.95 -2.07
C PHE A 137 1.81 -2.03 -1.20
N GLN A 138 2.40 -1.59 -0.09
CA GLN A 138 2.84 -2.43 1.01
C GLN A 138 2.20 -1.93 2.30
N ALA A 139 1.78 -2.85 3.15
CA ALA A 139 1.35 -2.55 4.50
C ALA A 139 2.22 -3.29 5.50
N ASP A 140 2.60 -2.60 6.58
CA ASP A 140 3.43 -3.16 7.63
C ASP A 140 2.78 -4.41 8.22
N LEU A 141 3.56 -5.48 8.35
CA LEU A 141 3.08 -6.77 8.86
C LEU A 141 1.96 -7.40 8.00
N GLU A 142 1.83 -7.04 6.72
CA GLU A 142 0.86 -7.67 5.81
C GLU A 142 1.56 -8.14 4.53
N GLY A 143 2.34 -7.24 3.92
CA GLY A 143 3.14 -7.53 2.75
C GLY A 143 2.84 -6.60 1.59
N PHE A 144 3.16 -7.06 0.38
CA PHE A 144 3.01 -6.29 -0.86
C PHE A 144 1.83 -6.77 -1.67
N SER A 145 1.23 -5.86 -2.43
CA SER A 145 0.22 -6.16 -3.45
C SER A 145 0.81 -6.36 -4.85
N ASN A 146 0.00 -6.88 -5.77
CA ASN A 146 0.17 -6.65 -7.20
C ASN A 146 -0.47 -5.31 -7.62
N GLU A 147 -0.42 -5.02 -8.91
CA GLU A 147 -0.95 -3.77 -9.48
C GLU A 147 -2.48 -3.66 -9.46
N ASP A 148 -3.18 -4.76 -9.17
CA ASP A 148 -4.64 -4.81 -9.03
C ASP A 148 -5.07 -4.77 -7.54
N GLY A 149 -4.12 -4.65 -6.61
CA GLY A 149 -4.37 -4.55 -5.18
C GLY A 149 -4.51 -5.87 -4.42
N TYR A 150 -4.22 -7.02 -5.03
CA TYR A 150 -4.23 -8.32 -4.34
C TYR A 150 -2.88 -8.57 -3.65
N HIS A 151 -2.89 -9.06 -2.41
CA HIS A 151 -1.66 -9.35 -1.69
C HIS A 151 -0.90 -10.55 -2.29
N ILE A 152 0.39 -10.36 -2.55
CA ILE A 152 1.25 -11.33 -3.24
C ILE A 152 2.43 -11.81 -2.41
N LEU A 153 2.79 -11.12 -1.33
CA LEU A 153 3.91 -11.49 -0.45
C LEU A 153 3.40 -11.59 0.99
N TRP A 154 3.73 -12.67 1.69
CA TRP A 154 3.30 -12.89 3.07
C TRP A 154 4.25 -12.18 4.04
N GLN A 155 3.76 -11.17 4.75
CA GLN A 155 4.44 -10.61 5.93
C GLN A 155 3.52 -10.58 7.16
N PHE A 156 2.36 -11.24 7.09
CA PHE A 156 1.42 -11.37 8.19
C PHE A 156 2.02 -12.08 9.40
N SER A 157 1.60 -11.64 10.59
CA SER A 157 1.93 -12.32 11.85
C SER A 157 1.38 -13.74 11.89
N ASP A 158 1.99 -14.61 12.70
CA ASP A 158 1.55 -16.01 12.82
C ASP A 158 0.12 -16.17 13.33
N ASN A 159 -0.40 -15.18 14.06
CA ASN A 159 -1.73 -15.20 14.67
C ASN A 159 -2.81 -14.51 13.82
N VAL A 160 -2.49 -14.07 12.60
CA VAL A 160 -3.47 -13.40 11.74
C VAL A 160 -4.64 -14.33 11.38
N THR A 161 -5.84 -13.79 11.25
CA THR A 161 -7.03 -14.53 10.82
C THR A 161 -7.90 -13.66 9.92
N GLY A 162 -8.89 -14.28 9.26
CA GLY A 162 -9.90 -13.56 8.48
C GLY A 162 -9.69 -13.67 6.98
N ASP A 163 -10.75 -13.32 6.26
CA ASP A 163 -10.80 -13.36 4.80
C ASP A 163 -9.92 -12.27 4.19
N TYR A 164 -9.03 -12.64 3.27
CA TYR A 164 -8.14 -11.68 2.62
C TYR A 164 -7.95 -11.97 1.13
N SER A 165 -7.86 -10.88 0.34
CA SER A 165 -7.71 -10.93 -1.11
C SER A 165 -6.23 -11.10 -1.49
N MET A 166 -5.90 -12.23 -2.09
CA MET A 166 -4.54 -12.65 -2.40
C MET A 166 -4.39 -12.95 -3.89
N ALA A 167 -3.15 -12.98 -4.37
CA ALA A 167 -2.83 -13.47 -5.70
C ALA A 167 -1.51 -14.25 -5.71
N VAL A 168 -1.45 -15.29 -6.54
CA VAL A 168 -0.21 -16.00 -6.87
C VAL A 168 0.07 -15.92 -8.35
N ARG A 169 1.34 -16.06 -8.72
CA ARG A 169 1.75 -16.01 -10.11
C ARG A 169 1.86 -17.41 -10.69
N ASN A 170 1.05 -17.71 -11.71
CA ASN A 170 1.05 -19.01 -12.35
C ASN A 170 2.30 -19.22 -13.24
N MET A 171 2.47 -20.43 -13.78
CA MET A 171 3.60 -20.77 -14.66
C MET A 171 3.65 -19.96 -15.97
N LEU A 172 2.52 -19.38 -16.39
CA LEU A 172 2.43 -18.50 -17.56
C LEU A 172 2.78 -17.04 -17.22
N GLY A 173 3.12 -16.75 -15.95
CA GLY A 173 3.46 -15.40 -15.50
C GLY A 173 2.25 -14.51 -15.23
N GLN A 174 1.04 -15.06 -15.18
CA GLN A 174 -0.21 -14.34 -14.93
C GLN A 174 -0.58 -14.39 -13.44
N TRP A 175 -1.24 -13.35 -12.96
CA TRP A 175 -1.84 -13.34 -11.62
C TRP A 175 -3.10 -14.19 -11.61
N VAL A 176 -3.23 -15.01 -10.56
CA VAL A 176 -4.46 -15.74 -10.24
C VAL A 176 -4.94 -15.24 -8.90
N ASN A 177 -6.07 -14.56 -8.92
CA ASN A 177 -6.65 -13.87 -7.77
C ASN A 177 -7.63 -14.78 -7.05
N PHE A 178 -7.66 -14.70 -5.73
CA PHE A 178 -8.54 -15.48 -4.88
C PHE A 178 -8.66 -14.84 -3.50
N ARG A 179 -9.62 -15.31 -2.72
CA ARG A 179 -9.75 -14.99 -1.31
C ARG A 179 -9.48 -16.24 -0.48
N MET A 180 -8.63 -16.12 0.53
CA MET A 180 -8.30 -17.19 1.47
C MET A 180 -8.58 -16.73 2.90
N ASP A 181 -8.78 -17.69 3.81
CA ASP A 181 -8.79 -17.42 5.25
C ASP A 181 -7.34 -17.41 5.73
N LEU A 182 -6.89 -16.25 6.22
CA LEU A 182 -5.56 -16.11 6.78
C LEU A 182 -5.35 -16.97 8.02
N GLY A 183 -6.40 -17.49 8.68
CA GLY A 183 -6.30 -18.43 9.80
C GLY A 183 -6.08 -19.89 9.40
N ASP A 184 -6.32 -20.27 8.15
CA ASP A 184 -6.22 -21.65 7.67
C ASP A 184 -4.77 -22.00 7.29
N GLN A 185 -4.11 -22.81 8.13
CA GLN A 185 -2.73 -23.22 7.94
C GLN A 185 -2.47 -23.93 6.61
N ASN A 186 -3.40 -24.75 6.12
CA ASN A 186 -3.22 -25.42 4.83
C ASN A 186 -3.23 -24.39 3.69
N GLN A 187 -4.08 -23.37 3.80
CA GLN A 187 -4.13 -22.32 2.80
C GLN A 187 -2.89 -21.43 2.83
N ARG A 188 -2.34 -21.15 4.02
CA ARG A 188 -1.03 -20.45 4.15
C ARG A 188 0.08 -21.24 3.48
N GLU A 189 0.17 -22.54 3.74
CA GLU A 189 1.19 -23.40 3.14
C GLU A 189 1.11 -23.42 1.61
N ASP A 190 -0.09 -23.53 1.04
CA ASP A 190 -0.29 -23.46 -0.40
C ASP A 190 0.14 -22.09 -0.95
N PHE A 191 -0.24 -20.98 -0.30
CA PHE A 191 0.16 -19.63 -0.69
C PHE A 191 1.68 -19.43 -0.66
N TRP A 192 2.34 -19.84 0.42
CA TRP A 192 3.79 -19.78 0.57
C TRP A 192 4.53 -20.58 -0.50
N ASN A 193 3.93 -21.67 -0.97
CA ASN A 193 4.43 -22.48 -2.07
C ASN A 193 4.07 -21.91 -3.46
N GLY A 194 3.46 -20.72 -3.53
CA GLY A 194 3.08 -20.04 -4.77
C GLY A 194 1.89 -20.68 -5.48
N LYS A 195 1.01 -21.37 -4.74
CA LYS A 195 -0.16 -22.08 -5.26
C LYS A 195 -1.43 -21.40 -4.81
N VAL A 196 -2.48 -21.51 -5.62
CA VAL A 196 -3.83 -21.14 -5.19
C VAL A 196 -4.26 -22.18 -4.15
N PRO A 197 -4.61 -21.78 -2.93
CA PRO A 197 -5.02 -22.70 -1.88
C PRO A 197 -6.23 -23.55 -2.24
N LYS A 198 -6.22 -24.82 -1.83
CA LYS A 198 -7.42 -25.66 -1.88
C LYS A 198 -8.45 -25.13 -0.88
N GLY A 199 -9.61 -24.69 -1.37
CA GLY A 199 -10.69 -24.11 -0.54
C GLY A 199 -10.80 -22.59 -0.62
N ALA A 200 -9.84 -21.91 -1.26
CA ALA A 200 -9.95 -20.49 -1.55
C ALA A 200 -11.12 -20.19 -2.50
N VAL A 201 -11.75 -19.03 -2.30
CA VAL A 201 -12.80 -18.52 -3.19
C VAL A 201 -12.14 -17.84 -4.38
N LYS A 202 -12.42 -18.32 -5.59
CA LYS A 202 -11.93 -17.68 -6.82
C LYS A 202 -12.67 -16.37 -7.07
N ILE A 203 -11.94 -15.38 -7.55
CA ILE A 203 -12.44 -14.04 -7.92
C ILE A 203 -12.36 -13.89 -9.44
#